data_AF-A0A922KWE0-F1
#
_entry.id   AF-A0A922KWE0-F1
#
_cell.length_a   1.000
_cell.length_b   1.000
_cell.length_c   1.000
_cell.angle_alpha   90.00
_cell.angle_beta   90.00
_cell.angle_gamma   90.00
#
_symmetry.space_group_name_H-M   'P 1'
#
loop_
_entity.id
_entity.type
_entity.pdbx_description
1 polymer ?
#
loop_
_entity_poly.entity_id
_entity_poly.type
_entity_poly.pdbx_seq_one_letter_code
_entity_poly.pdbx_strand_id
1 'polypeptide(L)'
;MKISNSNHEQTPYFSLSVIMAGLRMLIENIVVFVILKIAHLIWSNPETKISEIIYYGFRYFQYFILRINYTWEEYQLHRIPRTYRRLRQAILMSFNAWLVIIFLVIYIYSEDSSIWISIYWPQQSLFYFVLVINYKSPIQSMAYKTLLFDEKRLAANYHRHLIIYHLFIKIAAYIFAACIGIGVIIVCVMGIYFLTKAYFYNQITSVQLLFCLMIFFPICFEVCSLFVLLLVGAIAAGFILEFLKIRMKQLYIFLKHDESSKNIPKMKFFWNCIQKEYVELYSEVALLDKTISFAMYSLETGSKILSITSCIFYSRQMEMTPSNTLAMLGMILAYFYIIAIFSRLTFSPKYNHQYCRLILNRMAKRAIVKHNDRKRKIIIKSNLFIQTISDNHFGFHCGQIFFITKFKVVQLFLMNLPLITLTQIVNKRPCDQ
;
A
#
# COMPACT_ATOMS: atom_id res chain seq x y z
N MET A 1 -6.31 68.90 29.46
CA MET A 1 -5.76 67.73 30.20
C MET A 1 -6.51 66.50 29.69
N LYS A 2 -5.99 65.82 28.66
CA LYS A 2 -6.58 64.61 28.05
C LYS A 2 -5.95 63.41 28.75
N ILE A 3 -6.69 62.75 29.64
CA ILE A 3 -6.26 61.51 30.29
C ILE A 3 -6.39 60.42 29.23
N SER A 4 -5.27 60.05 28.60
CA SER A 4 -5.21 58.88 27.74
C SER A 4 -5.18 57.64 28.65
N ASN A 5 -6.35 57.04 28.90
CA ASN A 5 -6.42 55.69 29.45
C ASN A 5 -5.96 54.71 28.37
N SER A 6 -4.65 54.49 28.28
CA SER A 6 -4.09 53.30 27.63
C SER A 6 -4.34 52.11 28.57
N ASN A 7 -5.58 51.64 28.60
CA ASN A 7 -5.87 50.29 29.06
C ASN A 7 -5.23 49.36 28.02
N HIS A 8 -3.94 49.06 28.22
CA HIS A 8 -3.32 47.92 27.59
C HIS A 8 -4.13 46.71 28.04
N GLU A 9 -5.07 46.29 27.20
CA GLU A 9 -5.71 44.99 27.31
C GLU A 9 -4.57 43.96 27.35
N GLN A 10 -4.28 43.48 28.55
CA GLN A 10 -3.53 42.25 28.74
C GLN A 10 -4.41 41.14 28.18
N THR A 11 -4.35 40.96 26.87
CA THR A 11 -4.88 39.76 26.24
C THR A 11 -4.23 38.58 26.97
N PRO A 12 -5.00 37.62 27.49
CA PRO A 12 -4.44 36.45 28.15
C PRO A 12 -3.58 35.71 27.12
N TYR A 13 -2.27 35.96 27.16
CA TYR A 13 -1.29 35.23 26.35
C TYR A 13 -1.24 33.83 26.92
N PHE A 14 -2.15 32.98 26.46
CA PHE A 14 -2.02 31.54 26.59
C PHE A 14 -0.68 31.19 25.95
N SER A 15 0.35 30.97 26.79
CA SER A 15 1.71 31.03 26.30
C SER A 15 1.98 29.85 25.40
N LEU A 16 2.30 30.14 24.13
CA LEU A 16 2.68 29.15 23.13
C LEU A 16 3.78 28.21 23.67
N SER A 17 4.63 28.71 24.58
CA SER A 17 5.66 27.95 25.26
C SER A 17 5.12 26.77 26.10
N VAL A 18 3.99 26.92 26.79
CA VAL A 18 3.38 25.83 27.57
C VAL A 18 2.85 24.73 26.64
N ILE A 19 2.20 25.11 25.53
CA ILE A 19 1.71 24.16 24.52
C ILE A 19 2.89 23.41 23.89
N MET A 20 3.96 24.12 23.52
CA MET A 20 5.16 23.52 22.92
C MET A 20 5.89 22.59 23.90
N ALA A 21 5.94 22.93 25.19
CA ALA A 21 6.50 22.04 26.22
C ALA A 21 5.67 20.76 26.38
N GLY A 22 4.34 20.86 26.39
CA GLY A 22 3.45 19.70 26.43
C GLY A 22 3.60 18.79 25.20
N LEU A 23 3.67 19.38 24.00
CA LEU A 23 3.92 18.64 22.76
C LEU A 23 5.25 17.90 22.78
N ARG A 24 6.32 18.55 23.26
CA ARG A 24 7.63 17.93 23.39
C ARG A 24 7.61 16.70 24.29
N MET A 25 7.01 16.80 25.48
CA MET A 25 6.90 15.68 26.42
C MET A 25 6.11 14.51 25.82
N LEU A 26 5.03 14.82 25.09
CA LEU A 26 4.21 13.81 24.42
C LEU A 26 5.00 13.09 23.31
N ILE A 27 5.77 13.81 22.52
CA ILE A 27 6.63 13.24 21.47
C ILE A 27 7.70 12.32 22.09
N GLU A 28 8.37 12.77 23.16
CA GLU A 28 9.37 11.98 23.88
C GLU A 28 8.76 10.64 24.38
N ASN A 29 7.57 10.68 24.97
CA ASN A 29 6.86 9.48 25.43
C ASN A 29 6.49 8.51 24.29
N ILE A 30 6.03 9.04 23.14
CA ILE A 30 5.74 8.22 21.96
C ILE A 30 7.00 7.55 21.44
N VAL A 31 8.12 8.27 21.35
CA VAL A 31 9.39 7.74 20.88
C VAL A 31 9.88 6.61 21.79
N VAL A 32 9.85 6.81 23.12
CA VAL A 32 10.22 5.76 24.09
C VAL A 32 9.34 4.52 23.94
N PHE A 33 8.01 4.71 23.82
CA PHE A 33 7.07 3.60 23.62
C PHE A 33 7.38 2.81 22.34
N VAL A 34 7.68 3.49 21.23
CA VAL A 34 8.05 2.86 19.95
C VAL A 34 9.35 2.07 20.09
N ILE A 35 10.38 2.64 20.74
CA ILE A 35 11.65 1.95 20.97
C ILE A 35 11.43 0.68 21.79
N LEU A 36 10.68 0.76 22.89
CA LEU A 36 10.37 -0.41 23.74
C LEU A 36 9.60 -1.48 22.98
N LYS A 37 8.63 -1.09 22.13
CA LYS A 37 7.88 -2.03 21.30
C LYS A 37 8.75 -2.67 20.22
N ILE A 38 9.67 -1.93 19.60
CA ILE A 38 10.63 -2.48 18.63
C ILE A 38 11.57 -3.47 19.33
N ALA A 39 12.10 -3.12 20.50
CA ALA A 39 12.98 -4.00 21.29
C ALA A 39 12.27 -5.31 21.66
N HIS A 40 11.03 -5.21 22.14
CA HIS A 40 10.20 -6.40 22.42
C HIS A 40 9.95 -7.23 21.17
N LEU A 41 9.66 -6.60 20.02
CA LEU A 41 9.42 -7.30 18.75
C LEU A 41 10.65 -8.08 18.27
N ILE A 42 11.85 -7.51 18.46
CA ILE A 42 13.13 -8.15 18.11
C ILE A 42 13.39 -9.35 19.02
N TRP A 43 13.08 -9.24 20.32
CA TRP A 43 13.33 -10.30 21.30
C TRP A 43 12.34 -11.47 21.22
N SER A 44 11.07 -11.19 20.92
CA SER A 44 9.96 -12.15 21.09
C SER A 44 9.85 -13.25 20.04
N ASN A 45 10.74 -13.37 19.03
CA ASN A 45 10.33 -14.01 17.78
C ASN A 45 11.26 -15.05 17.12
N PRO A 46 11.75 -16.09 17.82
CA PRO A 46 12.49 -17.17 17.17
C PRO A 46 11.64 -18.18 16.39
N GLU A 47 10.33 -18.32 16.66
CA GLU A 47 9.52 -19.47 16.18
C GLU A 47 8.25 -19.12 15.37
N THR A 48 8.13 -17.91 14.82
CA THR A 48 6.93 -17.58 14.02
C THR A 48 6.87 -18.35 12.72
N LYS A 49 5.78 -19.10 12.53
CA LYS A 49 5.48 -19.83 11.29
C LYS A 49 5.02 -18.86 10.19
N ILE A 50 5.38 -19.14 8.94
CA ILE A 50 4.97 -18.33 7.79
C ILE A 50 3.45 -18.36 7.61
N SER A 51 2.85 -19.53 7.82
CA SER A 51 1.39 -19.74 7.81
C SER A 51 0.66 -18.85 8.81
N GLU A 52 1.21 -18.65 10.02
CA GLU A 52 0.65 -17.72 11.01
C GLU A 52 0.77 -16.27 10.54
N ILE A 53 1.92 -15.88 9.97
CA ILE A 53 2.10 -14.53 9.41
C ILE A 53 1.06 -14.24 8.33
N ILE A 54 0.85 -15.18 7.41
CA ILE A 54 -0.16 -15.07 6.33
C ILE A 54 -1.57 -15.02 6.94
N TYR A 55 -1.85 -15.88 7.91
CA TYR A 55 -3.15 -15.92 8.59
C TYR A 55 -3.48 -14.59 9.25
N TYR A 56 -2.55 -14.01 10.02
CA TYR A 56 -2.75 -12.70 10.65
C TYR A 56 -2.85 -11.60 9.59
N GLY A 57 -1.98 -11.60 8.59
CA GLY A 57 -2.04 -10.64 7.49
C GLY A 57 -3.38 -10.66 6.76
N PHE A 58 -3.93 -11.85 6.53
CA PHE A 58 -5.24 -12.00 5.94
C PHE A 58 -6.37 -11.60 6.90
N ARG A 59 -6.32 -11.98 8.17
CA ARG A 59 -7.32 -11.57 9.17
C ARG A 59 -7.37 -10.06 9.30
N TYR A 60 -6.22 -9.41 9.25
CA TYR A 60 -6.13 -7.97 9.16
C TYR A 60 -6.78 -7.48 7.86
N PHE A 61 -6.41 -8.00 6.69
CA PHE A 61 -7.04 -7.66 5.41
C PHE A 61 -8.58 -7.81 5.46
N GLN A 62 -9.12 -8.88 6.04
CA GLN A 62 -10.56 -9.09 6.23
C GLN A 62 -11.18 -8.00 7.09
N TYR A 63 -10.61 -7.78 8.27
CA TYR A 63 -11.12 -6.83 9.25
C TYR A 63 -11.13 -5.42 8.68
N PHE A 64 -10.06 -5.05 7.99
CA PHE A 64 -9.75 -3.68 7.61
C PHE A 64 -10.31 -3.32 6.23
N ILE A 65 -10.15 -4.18 5.23
CA ILE A 65 -10.59 -3.91 3.85
C ILE A 65 -12.00 -4.41 3.62
N LEU A 66 -12.31 -5.64 4.02
CA LEU A 66 -13.63 -6.22 3.77
C LEU A 66 -14.65 -5.76 4.81
N ARG A 67 -14.20 -5.44 6.03
CA ARG A 67 -15.02 -4.99 7.16
C ARG A 67 -16.13 -5.98 7.53
N ILE A 68 -15.94 -7.24 7.17
CA ILE A 68 -16.85 -8.36 7.45
C ILE A 68 -16.03 -9.43 8.15
N ASN A 69 -16.49 -9.83 9.34
CA ASN A 69 -15.89 -10.92 10.08
C ASN A 69 -16.52 -12.25 9.62
N TYR A 70 -15.72 -13.11 9.00
CA TYR A 70 -16.13 -14.45 8.58
C TYR A 70 -14.97 -15.43 8.74
N THR A 71 -15.32 -16.68 9.01
CA THR A 71 -14.36 -17.77 9.13
C THR A 71 -13.98 -18.30 7.75
N TRP A 72 -12.85 -19.01 7.69
CA TRP A 72 -12.40 -19.63 6.46
C TRP A 72 -13.37 -20.67 5.90
N GLU A 73 -13.97 -21.46 6.77
CA GLU A 73 -14.95 -22.47 6.41
C GLU A 73 -16.19 -21.84 5.78
N GLU A 74 -16.70 -20.75 6.35
CA GLU A 74 -17.84 -20.01 5.79
C GLU A 74 -17.55 -19.46 4.40
N TYR A 75 -16.31 -19.00 4.15
CA TYR A 75 -15.90 -18.55 2.83
C TYR A 75 -15.85 -19.70 1.81
N GLN A 76 -15.22 -20.82 2.17
CA GLN A 76 -15.12 -22.01 1.30
C GLN A 76 -16.50 -22.58 0.94
N LEU A 77 -17.39 -22.65 1.92
CA LEU A 77 -18.75 -23.14 1.71
C LEU A 77 -19.65 -22.11 1.03
N HIS A 78 -19.16 -20.90 0.73
CA HIS A 78 -19.94 -19.79 0.18
C HIS A 78 -21.16 -19.44 1.06
N ARG A 79 -21.01 -19.58 2.38
CA ARG A 79 -22.06 -19.42 3.40
C ARG A 79 -21.71 -18.33 4.41
N ILE A 80 -21.21 -17.18 3.98
CA ILE A 80 -21.06 -16.03 4.89
C ILE A 80 -22.47 -15.52 5.28
N PRO A 81 -22.87 -15.62 6.56
CA PRO A 81 -24.22 -15.23 6.96
C PRO A 81 -24.37 -13.71 6.89
N ARG A 82 -25.33 -13.24 6.09
CA ARG A 82 -25.65 -11.82 5.88
C ARG A 82 -26.47 -11.24 7.05
N THR A 83 -25.99 -11.44 8.26
CA THR A 83 -26.64 -10.91 9.47
C THR A 83 -26.20 -9.47 9.71
N TYR A 84 -27.12 -8.63 10.19
CA TYR A 84 -26.81 -7.23 10.54
C TYR A 84 -25.61 -7.14 11.48
N ARG A 85 -25.49 -8.03 12.49
CA ARG A 85 -24.36 -8.06 13.43
C ARG A 85 -22.99 -8.11 12.73
N ARG A 86 -22.86 -8.86 11.63
CA ARG A 86 -21.59 -9.01 10.90
C ARG A 86 -21.35 -7.89 9.88
N LEU A 87 -22.42 -7.37 9.30
CA LEU A 87 -22.36 -6.25 8.36
C LEU A 87 -22.31 -4.89 9.06
N ARG A 88 -22.65 -4.81 10.36
CA ARG A 88 -22.77 -3.57 11.13
C ARG A 88 -21.53 -2.69 11.01
N GLN A 89 -20.34 -3.26 11.10
CA GLN A 89 -19.09 -2.51 10.98
C GLN A 89 -18.90 -1.93 9.57
N ALA A 90 -19.09 -2.75 8.54
CA ALA A 90 -19.06 -2.30 7.15
C ALA A 90 -20.08 -1.18 6.90
N ILE A 91 -21.33 -1.36 7.34
CA ILE A 91 -22.42 -0.39 7.17
C ILE A 91 -22.09 0.92 7.89
N LEU A 92 -21.70 0.88 9.17
CA LEU A 92 -21.40 2.08 9.95
C LEU A 92 -20.22 2.86 9.35
N MET A 93 -19.14 2.18 8.99
CA MET A 93 -17.97 2.86 8.41
C MET A 93 -18.25 3.38 7.00
N SER A 94 -19.00 2.64 6.17
CA SER A 94 -19.43 3.13 4.86
C SER A 94 -20.33 4.36 5.02
N PHE A 95 -21.29 4.32 5.93
CA PHE A 95 -22.17 5.45 6.23
C PHE A 95 -21.39 6.67 6.72
N ASN A 96 -20.43 6.49 7.64
CA ASN A 96 -19.56 7.57 8.11
C ASN A 96 -18.72 8.15 6.96
N ALA A 97 -18.14 7.31 6.10
CA ALA A 97 -17.40 7.78 4.94
C ALA A 97 -18.28 8.61 3.99
N TRP A 98 -19.52 8.18 3.75
CA TRP A 98 -20.49 8.92 2.96
C TRP A 98 -20.88 10.26 3.61
N LEU A 99 -21.10 10.28 4.93
CA LEU A 99 -21.35 11.53 5.65
C LEU A 99 -20.17 12.49 5.52
N VAL A 100 -18.93 12.01 5.72
CA VAL A 100 -17.73 12.84 5.57
C VAL A 100 -17.61 13.40 4.16
N ILE A 101 -17.90 12.60 3.12
CA ILE A 101 -17.94 13.08 1.73
C ILE A 101 -19.01 14.15 1.55
N ILE A 102 -20.24 13.93 2.03
CA ILE A 102 -21.33 14.90 1.93
C ILE A 102 -20.97 16.20 2.65
N PHE A 103 -20.40 16.11 3.86
CA PHE A 103 -19.95 17.28 4.61
C PHE A 103 -18.81 18.02 3.91
N LEU A 104 -17.82 17.31 3.36
CA LEU A 104 -16.75 17.91 2.56
C LEU A 104 -17.31 18.61 1.32
N VAL A 105 -18.28 17.99 0.63
CA VAL A 105 -18.95 18.59 -0.52
C VAL A 105 -19.70 19.86 -0.10
N ILE A 106 -20.50 19.81 0.96
CA ILE A 106 -21.23 21.00 1.48
C ILE A 106 -20.26 22.11 1.87
N TYR A 107 -19.18 21.76 2.58
CA TYR A 107 -18.15 22.71 3.01
C TYR A 107 -17.45 23.37 1.82
N ILE A 108 -17.08 22.60 0.80
CA ILE A 108 -16.41 23.10 -0.41
C ILE A 108 -17.34 23.92 -1.29
N TYR A 109 -18.62 23.55 -1.38
CA TYR A 109 -19.64 24.29 -2.12
C TYR A 109 -20.10 25.59 -1.43
N SER A 110 -19.65 25.85 -0.20
CA SER A 110 -20.12 26.97 0.60
C SER A 110 -19.64 28.35 0.12
N GLU A 111 -18.50 28.46 -0.59
CA GLU A 111 -17.89 29.77 -0.94
C GLU A 111 -17.07 29.70 -2.25
N ASP A 112 -17.70 29.61 -3.42
CA ASP A 112 -17.06 29.90 -4.74
C ASP A 112 -16.03 28.91 -5.33
N SER A 113 -15.78 27.73 -4.75
CA SER A 113 -14.84 26.76 -5.35
C SER A 113 -15.53 25.69 -6.21
N SER A 114 -15.53 25.89 -7.54
CA SER A 114 -16.01 24.93 -8.55
C SER A 114 -15.04 23.74 -8.75
N ILE A 115 -14.59 23.11 -7.66
CA ILE A 115 -13.63 22.01 -7.74
C ILE A 115 -14.38 20.69 -7.77
N TRP A 116 -14.22 20.00 -8.90
CA TRP A 116 -14.73 18.67 -9.20
C TRP A 116 -14.28 17.64 -8.15
N ILE A 117 -15.07 17.44 -7.11
CA ILE A 117 -15.06 16.16 -6.38
C ILE A 117 -15.67 15.13 -7.33
N SER A 118 -14.81 14.58 -8.17
CA SER A 118 -15.15 13.52 -9.12
C SER A 118 -15.83 12.37 -8.36
N ILE A 119 -16.99 11.97 -8.85
CA ILE A 119 -17.84 10.83 -8.45
C ILE A 119 -17.07 9.48 -8.36
N TYR A 120 -15.80 9.46 -8.74
CA TYR A 120 -14.93 8.28 -8.75
C TYR A 120 -14.71 7.61 -7.38
N TRP A 121 -14.56 8.37 -6.29
CA TRP A 121 -14.25 7.81 -4.97
C TRP A 121 -15.35 6.90 -4.42
N PRO A 122 -16.64 7.32 -4.43
CA PRO A 122 -17.72 6.44 -4.00
C PRO A 122 -17.90 5.22 -4.91
N GLN A 123 -17.59 5.33 -6.22
CA GLN A 123 -17.69 4.20 -7.13
C GLN A 123 -16.65 3.11 -6.81
N GLN A 124 -15.45 3.49 -6.37
CA GLN A 124 -14.41 2.54 -5.96
C GLN A 124 -14.77 1.77 -4.69
N SER A 125 -15.30 2.44 -3.66
CA SER A 125 -15.68 1.77 -2.41
C SER A 125 -16.84 0.77 -2.64
N LEU A 126 -17.80 1.13 -3.50
CA LEU A 126 -18.88 0.24 -3.93
C LEU A 126 -18.36 -0.97 -4.71
N PHE A 127 -17.39 -0.79 -5.59
CA PHE A 127 -16.80 -1.90 -6.37
C PHE A 127 -16.15 -2.96 -5.48
N TYR A 128 -15.35 -2.55 -4.49
CA TYR A 128 -14.75 -3.50 -3.54
C TYR A 128 -15.81 -4.20 -2.69
N PHE A 129 -16.85 -3.48 -2.26
CA PHE A 129 -17.95 -4.06 -1.49
C PHE A 129 -18.71 -5.14 -2.30
N VAL A 130 -19.00 -4.87 -3.58
CA VAL A 130 -19.66 -5.83 -4.49
C VAL A 130 -18.79 -7.06 -4.75
N LEU A 131 -17.47 -6.90 -4.91
CA LEU A 131 -16.53 -8.01 -5.07
C LEU A 131 -16.55 -8.99 -3.89
N VAL A 132 -16.69 -8.46 -2.67
CA VAL A 132 -16.76 -9.25 -1.44
C VAL A 132 -18.09 -9.99 -1.34
N ILE A 133 -19.20 -9.30 -1.60
CA ILE A 133 -20.54 -9.90 -1.56
C ILE A 133 -20.68 -11.06 -2.55
N ASN A 134 -19.98 -10.98 -3.69
CA ASN A 134 -20.03 -11.99 -4.73
C ASN A 134 -19.07 -13.16 -4.50
N TYR A 135 -18.36 -13.25 -3.35
CA TYR A 135 -17.42 -14.32 -2.98
C TYR A 135 -16.26 -14.54 -3.99
N LYS A 136 -16.09 -13.67 -4.97
CA LYS A 136 -15.18 -13.85 -6.10
C LYS A 136 -13.87 -13.07 -5.94
N SER A 137 -13.41 -12.82 -4.72
CA SER A 137 -12.15 -12.10 -4.52
C SER A 137 -10.94 -13.00 -4.84
N PRO A 138 -10.13 -12.66 -5.85
CA PRO A 138 -8.94 -13.43 -6.18
C PRO A 138 -7.93 -13.48 -5.02
N ILE A 139 -7.86 -12.42 -4.21
CA ILE A 139 -6.99 -12.34 -3.03
C ILE A 139 -7.35 -13.40 -1.99
N GLN A 140 -8.64 -13.66 -1.76
CA GLN A 140 -9.07 -14.66 -0.77
C GLN A 140 -8.67 -16.08 -1.22
N SER A 141 -8.86 -16.40 -2.50
CA SER A 141 -8.43 -17.67 -3.07
C SER A 141 -6.90 -17.85 -3.01
N MET A 142 -6.16 -16.78 -3.32
CA MET A 142 -4.70 -16.77 -3.24
C MET A 142 -4.21 -16.92 -1.78
N ALA A 143 -4.78 -16.17 -0.84
CA ALA A 143 -4.44 -16.26 0.57
C ALA A 143 -4.70 -17.66 1.13
N TYR A 144 -5.82 -18.29 0.75
CA TYR A 144 -6.14 -19.67 1.14
C TYR A 144 -5.09 -20.67 0.64
N LYS A 145 -4.75 -20.63 -0.65
CA LYS A 145 -3.70 -21.49 -1.22
C LYS A 145 -2.36 -21.29 -0.53
N THR A 146 -2.04 -20.03 -0.21
CA THR A 146 -0.79 -19.64 0.46
C THR A 146 -0.77 -20.09 1.91
N LEU A 147 -1.92 -20.11 2.61
CA LEU A 147 -2.05 -20.60 3.97
C LEU A 147 -1.88 -22.13 4.06
N LEU A 148 -2.30 -22.85 3.03
CA LEU A 148 -2.06 -24.30 2.89
C LEU A 148 -0.67 -24.65 2.35
N PHE A 149 0.19 -23.67 2.12
CA PHE A 149 1.53 -23.91 1.61
C PHE A 149 2.36 -24.67 2.64
N ASP A 150 2.90 -25.82 2.23
CA ASP A 150 3.80 -26.62 3.07
C ASP A 150 5.14 -25.90 3.23
N GLU A 151 5.39 -25.34 4.42
CA GLU A 151 6.60 -24.60 4.78
C GLU A 151 7.87 -25.42 4.55
N LYS A 152 7.79 -26.77 4.64
CA LYS A 152 8.92 -27.67 4.38
C LYS A 152 9.43 -27.62 2.95
N ARG A 153 8.62 -27.11 2.02
CA ARG A 153 9.04 -26.90 0.62
C ARG A 153 10.00 -25.73 0.48
N LEU A 154 10.02 -24.79 1.43
CA LEU A 154 10.91 -23.65 1.38
C LEU A 154 12.27 -23.99 1.96
N ALA A 155 13.36 -23.58 1.28
CA ALA A 155 14.69 -23.79 1.86
C ALA A 155 14.86 -22.98 3.15
N ALA A 156 15.57 -23.51 4.15
CA ALA A 156 15.74 -22.88 5.46
C ALA A 156 16.26 -21.43 5.40
N ASN A 157 17.18 -21.14 4.46
CA ASN A 157 17.69 -19.78 4.24
C ASN A 157 16.60 -18.81 3.77
N TYR A 158 15.67 -19.27 2.95
CA TYR A 158 14.53 -18.47 2.47
C TYR A 158 13.46 -18.29 3.53
N HIS A 159 13.24 -19.31 4.35
CA HIS A 159 12.36 -19.22 5.50
C HIS A 159 12.85 -18.15 6.48
N ARG A 160 14.14 -18.19 6.85
CA ARG A 160 14.76 -17.18 7.70
C ARG A 160 14.68 -15.78 7.10
N HIS A 161 14.93 -15.64 5.78
CA HIS A 161 14.81 -14.36 5.08
C HIS A 161 13.40 -13.78 5.17
N LEU A 162 12.35 -14.60 5.01
CA LEU A 162 10.96 -14.14 5.11
C LEU A 162 10.60 -13.65 6.51
N ILE A 163 11.06 -14.35 7.56
CA ILE A 163 10.83 -13.93 8.95
C ILE A 163 11.50 -12.58 9.21
N ILE A 164 12.78 -12.45 8.83
CA ILE A 164 13.53 -11.19 8.98
C ILE A 164 12.85 -10.06 8.20
N TYR A 165 12.39 -10.36 6.99
CA TYR A 165 11.69 -9.38 6.15
C TYR A 165 10.34 -8.96 6.76
N HIS A 166 9.57 -9.89 7.31
CA HIS A 166 8.33 -9.58 8.02
C HIS A 166 8.59 -8.70 9.24
N LEU A 167 9.62 -9.01 10.02
CA LEU A 167 10.06 -8.21 11.16
C LEU A 167 10.43 -6.79 10.71
N PHE A 168 11.22 -6.67 9.65
CA PHE A 168 11.63 -5.38 9.08
C PHE A 168 10.41 -4.54 8.66
N ILE A 169 9.46 -5.13 7.92
CA ILE A 169 8.24 -4.42 7.52
C ILE A 169 7.41 -4.01 8.73
N LYS A 170 7.29 -4.86 9.75
CA LYS A 170 6.57 -4.51 11.00
C LYS A 170 7.21 -3.33 11.71
N ILE A 171 8.54 -3.32 11.87
CA ILE A 171 9.27 -2.20 12.48
C ILE A 171 9.03 -0.93 11.67
N ALA A 172 9.20 -0.99 10.35
CA ALA A 172 8.95 0.15 9.47
C ALA A 172 7.52 0.68 9.61
N ALA A 173 6.54 -0.21 9.71
CA ALA A 173 5.15 0.16 9.94
C ALA A 173 4.92 0.81 11.31
N TYR A 174 5.49 0.29 12.40
CA TYR A 174 5.36 0.93 13.71
C TYR A 174 5.95 2.34 13.72
N ILE A 175 7.12 2.53 13.11
CA ILE A 175 7.74 3.85 12.97
C ILE A 175 6.82 4.77 12.17
N PHE A 176 6.32 4.31 11.03
CA PHE A 176 5.44 5.10 10.18
C PHE A 176 4.11 5.45 10.87
N ALA A 177 3.49 4.50 11.57
CA ALA A 177 2.28 4.72 12.34
C ALA A 177 2.50 5.74 13.47
N ALA A 178 3.66 5.70 14.14
CA ALA A 178 4.02 6.68 15.16
C ALA A 178 4.20 8.08 14.55
N CYS A 179 4.87 8.20 13.41
CA CYS A 179 5.00 9.47 12.68
C CYS A 179 3.63 10.05 12.29
N ILE A 180 2.71 9.20 11.78
CA ILE A 180 1.34 9.62 11.47
C ILE A 180 0.61 10.04 12.73
N GLY A 181 0.71 9.27 13.82
CA GLY A 181 0.10 9.61 15.10
C GLY A 181 0.53 10.99 15.61
N ILE A 182 1.83 11.28 15.58
CA ILE A 182 2.38 12.60 15.92
C ILE A 182 1.81 13.68 14.99
N GLY A 183 1.81 13.43 13.68
CA GLY A 183 1.25 14.36 12.69
C GLY A 183 -0.22 14.69 12.94
N VAL A 184 -1.05 13.68 13.22
CA VAL A 184 -2.46 13.85 13.55
C VAL A 184 -2.64 14.67 14.83
N ILE A 185 -1.83 14.42 15.87
CA ILE A 185 -1.87 15.19 17.11
C ILE A 185 -1.55 16.67 16.85
N ILE A 186 -0.51 16.96 16.05
CA ILE A 186 -0.15 18.33 15.66
C ILE A 186 -1.31 18.99 14.90
N VAL A 187 -1.89 18.31 13.91
CA VAL A 187 -3.05 18.81 13.15
C VAL A 187 -4.23 19.08 14.08
N CYS A 188 -4.49 18.20 15.05
CA CYS A 188 -5.56 18.39 16.01
C CYS A 188 -5.35 19.64 16.87
N VAL A 189 -4.15 19.80 17.44
CA VAL A 189 -3.79 20.96 18.26
C VAL A 189 -3.89 22.26 17.46
N MET A 190 -3.35 22.27 16.23
CA MET A 190 -3.43 23.44 15.35
C MET A 190 -4.87 23.74 14.95
N GLY A 191 -5.68 22.73 14.63
CA GLY A 191 -7.10 22.91 14.31
C GLY A 191 -7.89 23.52 15.46
N ILE A 192 -7.70 23.02 16.68
CA ILE A 192 -8.33 23.58 17.89
C ILE A 192 -7.85 25.03 18.12
N TYR A 193 -6.56 25.30 17.95
CA TYR A 193 -6.00 26.65 18.08
C TYR A 193 -6.65 27.62 17.09
N PHE A 194 -6.75 27.25 15.80
CA PHE A 194 -7.37 28.10 14.78
C PHE A 194 -8.86 28.33 15.05
N LEU A 195 -9.61 27.29 15.42
CA LEU A 195 -11.03 27.42 15.78
C LEU A 195 -11.23 28.35 16.99
N THR A 196 -10.40 28.20 18.02
CA THR A 196 -10.43 29.04 19.22
C THR A 196 -10.06 30.48 18.88
N LYS A 197 -9.05 30.69 18.03
CA LYS A 197 -8.66 32.01 17.54
C LYS A 197 -9.81 32.67 16.78
N ALA A 198 -10.44 31.97 15.84
CA ALA A 198 -11.59 32.48 15.10
C ALA A 198 -12.75 32.88 16.01
N TYR A 199 -13.00 32.13 17.08
CA TYR A 199 -13.98 32.47 18.10
C TYR A 199 -13.62 33.77 18.84
N PHE A 200 -12.37 33.93 19.29
CA PHE A 200 -11.94 35.16 19.96
C PHE A 200 -11.97 36.41 19.06
N TYR A 201 -11.83 36.25 17.74
CA TYR A 201 -12.03 37.34 16.76
C TYR A 201 -13.49 37.55 16.36
N ASN A 202 -14.45 36.91 17.05
CA ASN A 202 -15.88 36.96 16.76
C ASN A 202 -16.25 36.56 15.32
N GLN A 203 -15.40 35.77 14.64
CA GLN A 203 -15.68 35.26 13.30
C GLN A 203 -16.69 34.10 13.32
N ILE A 204 -16.72 33.36 14.44
CA ILE A 204 -17.66 32.26 14.67
C ILE A 204 -18.34 32.39 16.03
N THR A 205 -19.59 31.94 16.11
CA THR A 205 -20.36 31.87 17.35
C THR A 205 -19.93 30.68 18.21
N SER A 206 -20.27 30.68 19.50
CA SER A 206 -19.99 29.56 20.42
C SER A 206 -20.64 28.24 19.95
N VAL A 207 -21.85 28.32 19.40
CA VAL A 207 -22.56 27.14 18.85
C VAL A 207 -21.83 26.58 17.62
N GLN A 208 -21.36 27.46 16.73
CA GLN A 208 -20.55 27.05 15.56
C GLN A 208 -19.22 26.43 16.00
N LEU A 209 -18.55 26.98 17.01
CA LEU A 209 -17.31 26.40 17.55
C LEU A 209 -17.53 24.97 18.06
N LEU A 210 -18.58 24.74 18.86
CA LEU A 210 -18.91 23.41 19.38
C LEU A 210 -19.18 22.43 18.22
N PHE A 211 -19.96 22.85 17.24
CA PHE A 211 -20.30 22.04 16.07
C PHE A 211 -19.05 21.71 15.22
N CYS A 212 -18.19 22.70 14.98
CA CYS A 212 -16.91 22.50 14.28
C CYS A 212 -16.02 21.50 15.02
N LEU A 213 -15.90 21.59 16.35
CA LEU A 213 -15.14 20.63 17.14
C LEU A 213 -15.75 19.22 17.08
N MET A 214 -17.09 19.12 17.17
CA MET A 214 -17.80 17.84 17.05
C MET A 214 -17.58 17.16 15.70
N ILE A 215 -17.39 17.91 14.61
CA ILE A 215 -17.12 17.36 13.28
C ILE A 215 -15.62 17.07 13.08
N PHE A 216 -14.76 17.97 13.56
CA PHE A 216 -13.32 17.91 13.33
C PHE A 216 -12.69 16.64 13.92
N PHE A 217 -13.02 16.29 15.18
CA PHE A 217 -12.46 15.10 15.82
C PHE A 217 -12.79 13.77 15.09
N PRO A 218 -14.06 13.49 14.73
CA PRO A 218 -14.39 12.33 13.90
C PRO A 218 -13.63 12.28 12.58
N ILE A 219 -13.47 13.42 11.90
CA ILE A 219 -12.72 13.47 10.63
C ILE A 219 -11.25 13.10 10.88
N CYS A 220 -10.59 13.70 11.87
CA CYS A 220 -9.21 13.37 12.21
C CYS A 220 -9.05 11.90 12.60
N PHE A 221 -9.99 11.36 13.37
CA PHE A 221 -9.97 9.95 13.78
C PHE A 221 -10.19 8.99 12.59
N GLU A 222 -11.11 9.31 11.69
CA GLU A 222 -11.38 8.52 10.49
C GLU A 222 -10.15 8.54 9.56
N VAL A 223 -9.57 9.71 9.32
CA VAL A 223 -8.34 9.84 8.51
C VAL A 223 -7.20 9.01 9.12
N CYS A 224 -6.98 9.09 10.43
CA CYS A 224 -5.99 8.27 11.13
C CYS A 224 -6.27 6.77 10.97
N SER A 225 -7.52 6.35 11.14
CA SER A 225 -7.95 4.97 10.97
C SER A 225 -7.72 4.46 9.54
N LEU A 226 -8.00 5.28 8.53
CA LEU A 226 -7.75 4.99 7.11
C LEU A 226 -6.25 4.83 6.82
N PHE A 227 -5.40 5.65 7.43
CA PHE A 227 -3.95 5.51 7.30
C PHE A 227 -3.41 4.23 7.93
N VAL A 228 -3.88 3.88 9.13
CA VAL A 228 -3.52 2.62 9.78
C VAL A 228 -3.98 1.43 8.94
N LEU A 229 -5.20 1.49 8.39
CA LEU A 229 -5.74 0.53 7.44
C LEU A 229 -4.85 0.36 6.21
N LEU A 230 -4.48 1.46 5.55
CA LEU A 230 -3.62 1.46 4.38
C LEU A 230 -2.26 0.82 4.69
N LEU A 231 -1.69 1.17 5.84
CA LEU A 231 -0.42 0.64 6.30
C LEU A 231 -0.48 -0.88 6.51
N VAL A 232 -1.50 -1.36 7.21
CA VAL A 232 -1.69 -2.80 7.45
C VAL A 232 -1.88 -3.56 6.14
N GLY A 233 -2.66 -3.03 5.21
CA GLY A 233 -2.81 -3.59 3.86
C GLY A 233 -1.47 -3.63 3.10
N ALA A 234 -0.67 -2.57 3.19
CA ALA A 234 0.64 -2.48 2.56
C ALA A 234 1.65 -3.49 3.15
N ILE A 235 1.62 -3.73 4.46
CA ILE A 235 2.45 -4.75 5.12
C ILE A 235 2.11 -6.14 4.57
N ALA A 236 0.82 -6.48 4.54
CA ALA A 236 0.35 -7.78 4.07
C ALA A 236 0.69 -7.99 2.58
N ALA A 237 0.42 -6.99 1.74
CA ALA A 237 0.76 -7.02 0.33
C ALA A 237 2.29 -7.12 0.12
N GLY A 238 3.08 -6.33 0.84
CA GLY A 238 4.53 -6.35 0.78
C GLY A 238 5.12 -7.71 1.13
N PHE A 239 4.60 -8.36 2.19
CA PHE A 239 5.00 -9.70 2.58
C PHE A 239 4.64 -10.74 1.51
N ILE A 240 3.39 -10.72 1.01
CA ILE A 240 2.92 -11.64 -0.05
C ILE A 240 3.80 -11.51 -1.31
N LEU A 241 4.13 -10.28 -1.73
CA LEU A 241 4.97 -10.05 -2.90
C LEU A 241 6.39 -10.62 -2.71
N GLU A 242 7.00 -10.44 -1.53
CA GLU A 242 8.32 -11.00 -1.25
C GLU A 242 8.28 -12.53 -1.14
N PHE A 243 7.20 -13.10 -0.60
CA PHE A 243 6.95 -14.55 -0.59
C PHE A 243 6.90 -15.13 -2.02
N LEU A 244 6.10 -14.53 -2.90
CA LEU A 244 6.01 -14.94 -4.31
C LEU A 244 7.36 -14.82 -5.03
N LYS A 245 8.09 -13.72 -4.79
CA LYS A 245 9.44 -13.50 -5.34
C LYS A 245 10.42 -14.59 -4.89
N ILE A 246 10.37 -15.01 -3.64
CA ILE A 246 11.24 -16.06 -3.10
C ILE A 246 10.88 -17.41 -3.70
N ARG A 247 9.60 -17.74 -3.85
CA ARG A 247 9.18 -18.96 -4.56
C ARG A 247 9.71 -18.99 -5.99
N MET A 248 9.59 -17.87 -6.72
CA MET A 248 10.17 -17.74 -8.07
C MET A 248 11.69 -17.91 -8.07
N LYS A 249 12.39 -17.30 -7.11
CA LYS A 249 13.85 -17.42 -6.97
C LYS A 249 14.27 -18.86 -6.66
N GLN A 250 13.54 -19.56 -5.79
CA GLN A 250 13.80 -20.95 -5.45
C GLN A 250 13.60 -21.86 -6.67
N LEU A 251 12.50 -21.68 -7.41
CA LEU A 251 12.24 -22.41 -8.65
C LEU A 251 13.35 -22.21 -9.69
N TYR A 252 13.84 -20.96 -9.82
CA TYR A 252 14.97 -20.63 -10.70
C TYR A 252 16.27 -21.33 -10.27
N ILE A 253 16.62 -21.31 -8.97
CA ILE A 253 17.83 -21.97 -8.48
C ILE A 253 17.74 -23.49 -8.61
N PHE A 254 16.56 -24.06 -8.32
CA PHE A 254 16.31 -25.48 -8.49
C PHE A 254 16.53 -25.92 -9.94
N LEU A 255 16.03 -25.14 -10.91
CA LEU A 255 16.28 -25.35 -12.33
C LEU A 255 17.77 -25.25 -12.68
N LYS A 256 18.48 -24.26 -12.12
CA LYS A 256 19.91 -24.02 -12.38
C LYS A 256 20.78 -25.16 -11.84
N HIS A 257 20.51 -25.65 -10.63
CA HIS A 257 21.30 -26.73 -10.02
C HIS A 257 21.20 -28.03 -10.83
N ASP A 258 20.04 -28.34 -11.38
CA ASP A 258 19.82 -29.53 -12.20
C ASP A 258 20.52 -29.47 -13.57
N GLU A 259 21.02 -28.31 -14.02
CA GLU A 259 21.82 -28.22 -15.25
C GLU A 259 23.10 -29.08 -15.18
N SER A 260 23.57 -29.39 -13.97
CA SER A 260 24.73 -30.26 -13.71
C SER A 260 24.43 -31.76 -13.81
N SER A 261 23.15 -32.17 -13.77
CA SER A 261 22.76 -33.58 -13.69
C SER A 261 22.57 -34.21 -15.07
N LYS A 262 23.39 -35.22 -15.40
CA LYS A 262 23.34 -35.95 -16.69
C LYS A 262 22.24 -37.03 -16.77
N ASN A 263 21.52 -37.30 -15.68
CA ASN A 263 20.61 -38.45 -15.58
C ASN A 263 19.21 -38.20 -16.20
N ILE A 264 18.94 -38.86 -17.34
CA ILE A 264 17.72 -38.71 -18.15
C ILE A 264 16.40 -39.11 -17.42
N PRO A 265 16.28 -40.23 -16.69
CA PRO A 265 14.99 -40.62 -16.10
C PRO A 265 14.56 -39.71 -14.94
N LYS A 266 15.52 -39.22 -14.13
CA LYS A 266 15.25 -38.21 -13.09
C LYS A 266 14.67 -36.92 -13.67
N MET A 267 15.01 -36.63 -14.93
CA MET A 267 14.62 -35.41 -15.62
C MET A 267 13.12 -35.30 -15.94
N LYS A 268 12.43 -36.41 -16.25
CA LYS A 268 10.99 -36.37 -16.56
C LYS A 268 10.17 -36.03 -15.33
N PHE A 269 10.49 -36.67 -14.20
CA PHE A 269 9.87 -36.38 -12.91
C PHE A 269 10.16 -34.93 -12.49
N PHE A 270 11.42 -34.53 -12.58
CA PHE A 270 11.86 -33.17 -12.29
C PHE A 270 11.12 -32.11 -13.13
N TRP A 271 10.97 -32.34 -14.43
CA TRP A 271 10.26 -31.43 -15.32
C TRP A 271 8.78 -31.29 -14.96
N ASN A 272 8.10 -32.40 -14.65
CA ASN A 272 6.71 -32.35 -14.22
C ASN A 272 6.55 -31.60 -12.90
N CYS A 273 7.50 -31.75 -11.95
CA CYS A 273 7.51 -31.03 -10.69
C CYS A 273 7.64 -29.52 -10.93
N ILE A 274 8.65 -29.11 -11.70
CA ILE A 274 8.89 -27.71 -12.05
C ILE A 274 7.70 -27.10 -12.81
N GLN A 275 7.17 -27.81 -13.80
CA GLN A 275 6.03 -27.33 -14.58
C GLN A 275 4.81 -27.11 -13.67
N LYS A 276 4.55 -28.05 -12.76
CA LYS A 276 3.44 -27.94 -11.80
C LYS A 276 3.63 -26.72 -10.89
N GLU A 277 4.81 -26.57 -10.29
CA GLU A 277 5.11 -25.43 -9.41
C GLU A 277 5.05 -24.08 -10.13
N TYR A 278 5.56 -24.01 -11.37
CA TYR A 278 5.48 -22.80 -12.18
C TYR A 278 4.04 -22.43 -12.51
N VAL A 279 3.22 -23.39 -12.96
CA VAL A 279 1.82 -23.15 -13.33
C VAL A 279 1.00 -22.73 -12.11
N GLU A 280 1.24 -23.36 -10.96
CA GLU A 280 0.61 -22.97 -9.69
C GLU A 280 0.96 -21.52 -9.33
N LEU A 281 2.25 -21.18 -9.36
CA LEU A 281 2.75 -19.84 -9.04
C LEU A 281 2.27 -18.77 -10.05
N TYR A 282 2.20 -19.10 -11.35
CA TYR A 282 1.60 -18.24 -12.37
C TYR A 282 0.12 -18.00 -12.08
N SER A 283 -0.63 -19.04 -11.71
CA SER A 283 -2.06 -18.90 -11.40
C SER A 283 -2.30 -18.01 -10.18
N GLU A 284 -1.45 -18.11 -9.15
CA GLU A 284 -1.49 -17.24 -7.97
C GLU A 284 -1.16 -15.79 -8.31
N VAL A 285 -0.09 -15.56 -9.10
CA VAL A 285 0.32 -14.22 -9.55
C VAL A 285 -0.75 -13.59 -10.44
N ALA A 286 -1.37 -14.34 -11.35
CA ALA A 286 -2.43 -13.84 -12.23
C ALA A 286 -3.70 -13.46 -11.44
N LEU A 287 -4.06 -14.23 -10.41
CA LEU A 287 -5.16 -13.89 -9.49
C LEU A 287 -4.83 -12.60 -8.71
N LEU A 288 -3.61 -12.51 -8.19
CA LEU A 288 -3.16 -11.33 -7.47
C LEU A 288 -3.15 -10.09 -8.37
N ASP A 289 -2.64 -10.22 -9.60
CA ASP A 289 -2.60 -9.17 -10.62
C ASP A 289 -4.00 -8.64 -10.93
N LYS A 290 -4.98 -9.52 -11.14
CA LYS A 290 -6.37 -9.11 -11.39
C LYS A 290 -6.91 -8.17 -10.31
N THR A 291 -6.48 -8.31 -9.06
CA THR A 291 -6.93 -7.46 -7.96
C THR A 291 -6.04 -6.23 -7.78
N ILE A 292 -4.73 -6.43 -7.77
CA ILE A 292 -3.75 -5.37 -7.56
C ILE A 292 -3.73 -4.39 -8.73
N SER A 293 -3.97 -4.84 -9.97
CA SER A 293 -3.90 -4.01 -11.17
C SER A 293 -4.83 -2.79 -11.09
N PHE A 294 -6.06 -2.97 -10.62
CA PHE A 294 -6.98 -1.86 -10.41
C PHE A 294 -6.54 -0.92 -9.28
N ALA A 295 -6.03 -1.48 -8.18
CA ALA A 295 -5.49 -0.68 -7.07
C ALA A 295 -4.27 0.14 -7.51
N MET A 296 -3.36 -0.44 -8.29
CA MET A 296 -2.18 0.24 -8.84
C MET A 296 -2.57 1.35 -9.81
N TYR A 297 -3.57 1.12 -10.67
CA TYR A 297 -4.12 2.17 -11.53
C TYR A 297 -4.69 3.33 -10.71
N SER A 298 -5.42 3.03 -9.65
CA SER A 298 -6.00 4.03 -8.75
C SER A 298 -4.91 4.82 -8.02
N LEU A 299 -3.87 4.15 -7.53
CA LEU A 299 -2.72 4.79 -6.88
C LEU A 299 -1.95 5.69 -7.85
N GLU A 300 -1.70 5.23 -9.07
CA GLU A 300 -1.00 5.99 -10.11
C GLU A 300 -1.81 7.22 -10.58
N THR A 301 -3.13 7.07 -10.71
CA THR A 301 -4.00 8.20 -11.07
C THR A 301 -4.07 9.20 -9.92
N GLY A 302 -4.23 8.70 -8.69
CA GLY A 302 -4.24 9.51 -7.48
C GLY A 302 -2.93 10.29 -7.31
N SER A 303 -1.78 9.64 -7.48
CA SER A 303 -0.47 10.30 -7.34
C SER A 303 -0.30 11.46 -8.33
N LYS A 304 -0.72 11.28 -9.58
CA LYS A 304 -0.67 12.34 -10.60
C LYS A 304 -1.59 13.51 -10.30
N ILE A 305 -2.84 13.23 -9.91
CA ILE A 305 -3.80 14.27 -9.51
C ILE A 305 -3.23 15.04 -8.32
N LEU A 306 -2.69 14.33 -7.34
CA LEU A 306 -2.06 14.91 -6.16
C LEU A 306 -0.85 15.79 -6.55
N SER A 307 0.05 15.31 -7.42
CA SER A 307 1.19 16.09 -7.91
C SER A 307 0.76 17.36 -8.65
N ILE A 308 -0.21 17.27 -9.57
CA ILE A 308 -0.74 18.43 -10.30
C ILE A 308 -1.38 19.42 -9.34
N THR A 309 -2.21 18.95 -8.41
CA THR A 309 -2.86 19.79 -7.41
C THR A 309 -1.83 20.48 -6.52
N SER A 310 -0.78 19.76 -6.12
CA SER A 310 0.34 20.31 -5.35
C SER A 310 1.07 21.42 -6.12
N CYS A 311 1.34 21.22 -7.42
CA CYS A 311 1.96 22.25 -8.27
C CYS A 311 1.07 23.49 -8.41
N ILE A 312 -0.24 23.32 -8.63
CA ILE A 312 -1.19 24.44 -8.73
C ILE A 312 -1.27 25.18 -7.40
N PHE A 313 -1.43 24.46 -6.30
CA PHE A 313 -1.47 25.03 -4.96
C PHE A 313 -0.20 25.82 -4.65
N TYR A 314 0.97 25.22 -4.91
CA TYR A 314 2.26 25.87 -4.75
C TYR A 314 2.39 27.16 -5.58
N SER A 315 1.97 27.12 -6.86
CA SER A 315 2.07 28.27 -7.76
C SER A 315 1.21 29.47 -7.35
N ARG A 316 0.15 29.26 -6.57
CA ARG A 316 -0.77 30.30 -6.12
C ARG A 316 -0.38 30.93 -4.78
N GLN A 317 0.60 30.36 -4.08
CA GLN A 317 0.99 30.85 -2.76
C GLN A 317 2.05 31.95 -2.86
N MET A 318 1.78 33.09 -2.22
CA MET A 318 2.75 34.18 -2.08
C MET A 318 3.77 33.89 -0.97
N GLU A 319 3.38 33.17 0.09
CA GLU A 319 4.27 32.79 1.20
C GLU A 319 4.15 31.31 1.56
N MET A 320 5.29 30.67 1.80
CA MET A 320 5.36 29.26 2.21
C MET A 320 5.21 29.12 3.72
N THR A 321 3.99 28.84 4.17
CA THR A 321 3.78 28.49 5.58
C THR A 321 4.32 27.08 5.88
N PRO A 322 4.74 26.78 7.14
CA PRO A 322 5.19 25.44 7.52
C PRO A 322 4.17 24.33 7.22
N SER A 323 2.87 24.63 7.31
CA SER A 323 1.80 23.67 7.01
C SER A 323 1.78 23.31 5.51
N ASN A 324 1.95 24.30 4.63
CA ASN A 324 2.01 24.10 3.19
C ASN A 324 3.24 23.27 2.80
N THR A 325 4.39 23.58 3.40
CA THR A 325 5.62 22.82 3.21
C THR A 325 5.47 21.37 3.65
N LEU A 326 4.83 21.12 4.79
CA LEU A 326 4.56 19.77 5.29
C LEU A 326 3.61 19.00 4.37
N ALA A 327 2.55 19.65 3.88
CA ALA A 327 1.62 19.04 2.93
C ALA A 327 2.34 18.65 1.63
N MET A 328 3.16 19.54 1.08
CA MET A 328 3.98 19.25 -0.09
C MET A 328 4.94 18.08 0.12
N LEU A 329 5.63 18.04 1.27
CA LEU A 329 6.52 16.95 1.62
C LEU A 329 5.76 15.62 1.68
N GLY A 330 4.57 15.61 2.30
CA GLY A 330 3.70 14.43 2.34
C GLY A 330 3.32 13.91 0.95
N MET A 331 3.03 14.82 0.02
CA MET A 331 2.68 14.50 -1.37
C MET A 331 3.87 13.91 -2.14
N ILE A 332 5.06 14.48 -1.96
CA ILE A 332 6.31 13.96 -2.52
C ILE A 332 6.62 12.56 -1.96
N LEU A 333 6.44 12.36 -0.65
CA LEU A 333 6.63 11.06 -0.01
C LEU A 333 5.64 10.01 -0.52
N ALA A 334 4.37 10.37 -0.70
CA ALA A 334 3.36 9.49 -1.29
C ALA A 334 3.75 9.05 -2.71
N TYR A 335 4.29 9.97 -3.51
CA TYR A 335 4.81 9.66 -4.83
C TYR A 335 5.97 8.66 -4.80
N PHE A 336 7.00 8.92 -3.98
CA PHE A 336 8.13 7.98 -3.83
C PHE A 336 7.70 6.61 -3.32
N TYR A 337 6.72 6.58 -2.42
CA TYR A 337 6.14 5.34 -1.90
C TYR A 337 5.50 4.51 -3.02
N ILE A 338 4.74 5.14 -3.90
CA ILE A 338 4.10 4.47 -5.04
C ILE A 338 5.16 3.92 -6.00
N ILE A 339 6.20 4.68 -6.33
CA ILE A 339 7.34 4.18 -7.12
C ILE A 339 8.01 2.99 -6.43
N ALA A 340 8.22 3.05 -5.12
CA ALA A 340 8.84 1.97 -4.37
C ALA A 340 8.00 0.69 -4.48
N ILE A 341 6.67 0.78 -4.40
CA ILE A 341 5.78 -0.36 -4.66
C ILE A 341 5.95 -0.87 -6.09
N PHE A 342 5.86 0.00 -7.09
CA PHE A 342 6.04 -0.37 -8.50
C PHE A 342 7.39 -1.07 -8.73
N SER A 343 8.48 -0.57 -8.14
CA SER A 343 9.81 -1.16 -8.25
C SER A 343 9.85 -2.61 -7.76
N ARG A 344 9.11 -2.92 -6.67
CA ARG A 344 9.01 -4.29 -6.13
C ARG A 344 8.19 -5.20 -7.04
N LEU A 345 7.16 -4.69 -7.70
CA LEU A 345 6.37 -5.48 -8.65
C LEU A 345 7.19 -5.90 -9.90
N THR A 346 8.28 -5.21 -10.22
CA THR A 346 9.14 -5.55 -11.38
C THR A 346 9.94 -6.84 -11.23
N PHE A 347 9.99 -7.46 -10.04
CA PHE A 347 10.75 -8.69 -9.84
C PHE A 347 10.16 -9.89 -10.59
N SER A 348 8.84 -10.02 -10.64
CA SER A 348 8.18 -11.17 -11.27
C SER A 348 8.53 -11.33 -12.76
N PRO A 349 8.44 -10.28 -13.61
CA PRO A 349 8.88 -10.38 -15.00
C PRO A 349 10.37 -10.72 -15.16
N LYS A 350 11.24 -10.18 -14.30
CA LYS A 350 12.69 -10.42 -14.36
C LYS A 350 13.00 -11.91 -14.16
N TYR A 351 12.42 -12.53 -13.14
CA TYR A 351 12.63 -13.95 -12.87
C TYR A 351 12.00 -14.83 -13.94
N ASN A 352 10.81 -14.48 -14.45
CA ASN A 352 10.20 -15.22 -15.56
C ASN A 352 11.10 -15.21 -16.81
N HIS A 353 11.65 -14.06 -17.17
CA HIS A 353 12.55 -13.94 -18.32
C HIS A 353 13.85 -14.75 -18.12
N GLN A 354 14.47 -14.69 -16.93
CA GLN A 354 15.66 -15.48 -16.62
C GLN A 354 15.39 -16.98 -16.64
N TYR A 355 14.25 -17.39 -16.10
CA TYR A 355 13.78 -18.76 -16.11
C TYR A 355 13.53 -19.27 -17.54
N CYS A 356 12.82 -18.50 -18.37
CA CYS A 356 12.61 -18.81 -19.78
C CYS A 356 13.93 -18.97 -20.54
N ARG A 357 14.88 -18.03 -20.36
CA ARG A 357 16.20 -18.08 -20.98
C ARG A 357 16.98 -19.35 -20.57
N LEU A 358 16.95 -19.74 -19.30
CA LEU A 358 17.60 -20.97 -18.85
C LEU A 358 16.98 -22.21 -19.51
N ILE A 359 15.65 -22.29 -19.59
CA ILE A 359 14.99 -23.43 -20.23
C ILE A 359 15.31 -23.47 -21.72
N LEU A 360 15.24 -22.34 -22.42
CA LEU A 360 15.58 -22.22 -23.84
C LEU A 360 17.01 -22.70 -24.11
N ASN A 361 17.99 -22.21 -23.34
CA ASN A 361 19.38 -22.65 -23.46
C ASN A 361 19.54 -24.16 -23.23
N ARG A 362 18.82 -24.71 -22.25
CA ARG A 362 18.83 -26.15 -21.94
C ARG A 362 18.22 -26.99 -23.06
N MET A 363 17.18 -26.50 -23.72
CA MET A 363 16.56 -27.18 -24.85
C MET A 363 17.44 -27.12 -26.10
N ALA A 364 18.04 -25.96 -26.38
CA ALA A 364 18.96 -25.77 -27.49
C ALA A 364 20.15 -26.76 -27.40
N LYS A 365 20.77 -26.89 -26.22
CA LYS A 365 21.85 -27.88 -25.97
C LYS A 365 21.42 -29.32 -26.23
N ARG A 366 20.14 -29.66 -26.03
CA ARG A 366 19.63 -31.02 -26.17
C ARG A 366 19.16 -31.37 -27.55
N ALA A 367 18.65 -30.39 -28.30
CA ALA A 367 18.25 -30.57 -29.69
C ALA A 367 19.41 -31.05 -30.59
N ILE A 368 20.66 -30.79 -30.19
CA ILE A 368 21.88 -31.21 -30.90
C ILE A 368 22.14 -32.73 -30.77
N VAL A 369 21.58 -33.42 -29.77
CA VAL A 369 21.85 -34.85 -29.52
C VAL A 369 20.84 -35.73 -30.27
N LYS A 370 21.30 -36.64 -31.16
CA LYS A 370 20.45 -37.59 -31.92
C LYS A 370 19.34 -38.21 -31.03
N HIS A 371 18.09 -38.11 -31.49
CA HIS A 371 16.90 -38.46 -30.70
C HIS A 371 16.19 -39.72 -31.21
N ASN A 372 15.90 -40.65 -30.29
CA ASN A 372 14.87 -41.69 -30.47
C ASN A 372 13.47 -41.06 -30.41
N ASP A 373 12.47 -41.68 -31.06
CA ASP A 373 11.09 -41.16 -31.14
C ASP A 373 10.44 -40.84 -29.79
N ARG A 374 10.72 -41.62 -28.74
CA ARG A 374 10.22 -41.33 -27.37
C ARG A 374 10.72 -39.98 -26.82
N LYS A 375 11.92 -39.54 -27.21
CA LYS A 375 12.48 -38.24 -26.80
C LYS A 375 11.78 -37.09 -27.53
N ARG A 376 11.31 -37.32 -28.77
CA ARG A 376 10.63 -36.32 -29.60
C ARG A 376 9.34 -35.78 -28.95
N LYS A 377 8.51 -36.66 -28.37
CA LYS A 377 7.27 -36.25 -27.68
C LYS A 377 7.53 -35.35 -26.46
N ILE A 378 8.58 -35.64 -25.68
CA ILE A 378 8.95 -34.84 -24.51
C ILE A 378 9.45 -33.46 -24.96
N ILE A 379 10.25 -33.41 -26.02
CA ILE A 379 10.77 -32.16 -26.59
C ILE A 379 9.63 -31.28 -27.11
N ILE A 380 8.66 -31.85 -27.84
CA ILE A 380 7.50 -31.11 -28.33
C ILE A 380 6.70 -30.50 -27.17
N LYS A 381 6.42 -31.30 -26.12
CA LYS A 381 5.71 -30.79 -24.93
C LYS A 381 6.48 -29.68 -24.22
N SER A 382 7.80 -29.82 -24.08
CA SER A 382 8.65 -28.79 -23.46
C SER A 382 8.73 -27.54 -24.33
N ASN A 383 8.83 -27.66 -25.66
CA ASN A 383 8.81 -26.52 -26.59
C ASN A 383 7.50 -25.74 -26.49
N LEU A 384 6.36 -26.45 -26.48
CA LEU A 384 5.05 -25.81 -26.31
C LEU A 384 4.99 -25.05 -24.98
N PHE A 385 5.45 -25.66 -23.89
CA PHE A 385 5.48 -25.00 -22.58
C PHE A 385 6.37 -23.76 -22.56
N ILE A 386 7.51 -23.78 -23.26
CA ILE A 386 8.41 -22.63 -23.35
C ILE A 386 7.79 -21.49 -24.15
N GLN A 387 7.16 -21.80 -25.28
CA GLN A 387 6.41 -20.82 -26.07
C GLN A 387 5.30 -20.21 -25.20
N THR A 388 4.58 -21.04 -24.45
CA THR A 388 3.61 -20.54 -23.48
C THR A 388 4.29 -19.60 -22.47
N ILE A 389 5.38 -20.00 -21.81
CA ILE A 389 6.07 -19.15 -20.82
C ILE A 389 6.61 -17.84 -21.41
N SER A 390 7.13 -17.85 -22.64
CA SER A 390 7.66 -16.64 -23.28
C SER A 390 6.56 -15.64 -23.57
N ASP A 391 5.39 -16.14 -23.96
CA ASP A 391 4.25 -15.33 -24.37
C ASP A 391 3.35 -14.97 -23.18
N ASN A 392 3.47 -15.72 -22.08
CA ASN A 392 2.82 -15.41 -20.83
C ASN A 392 3.38 -14.09 -20.28
N HIS A 393 2.51 -13.07 -20.16
CA HIS A 393 2.80 -11.84 -19.42
C HIS A 393 2.87 -12.08 -17.90
N PHE A 394 3.82 -12.91 -17.45
CA PHE A 394 4.04 -13.24 -16.04
C PHE A 394 4.50 -11.99 -15.29
N GLY A 395 3.60 -11.37 -14.55
CA GLY A 395 3.89 -10.16 -13.80
C GLY A 395 2.61 -9.44 -13.42
N PHE A 396 2.72 -8.12 -13.31
CA PHE A 396 1.64 -7.26 -12.88
C PHE A 396 1.34 -6.18 -13.92
N HIS A 397 0.07 -5.82 -14.06
CA HIS A 397 -0.42 -4.74 -14.90
C HIS A 397 -0.83 -3.55 -14.03
N CYS A 398 -0.75 -2.34 -14.60
CA CYS A 398 -1.34 -1.15 -14.02
C CYS A 398 -2.66 -0.85 -14.77
N GLY A 399 -3.76 -1.37 -14.26
CA GLY A 399 -5.04 -1.40 -14.97
C GLY A 399 -4.94 -2.15 -16.30
N GLN A 400 -5.57 -1.58 -17.33
CA GLN A 400 -5.43 -2.02 -18.72
C GLN A 400 -4.35 -1.24 -19.49
N ILE A 401 -3.60 -0.36 -18.80
CA ILE A 401 -2.77 0.64 -19.48
C ILE A 401 -1.41 0.06 -19.88
N PHE A 402 -0.70 -0.55 -18.94
CA PHE A 402 0.63 -1.10 -19.23
C PHE A 402 1.02 -2.23 -18.28
N PHE A 403 1.91 -3.08 -18.78
CA PHE A 403 2.60 -4.11 -18.00
C PHE A 403 3.77 -3.50 -17.22
N ILE A 404 3.86 -3.80 -15.92
CA ILE A 404 4.83 -3.21 -15.00
C ILE A 404 6.19 -3.87 -15.21
N THR A 405 7.06 -3.19 -15.97
CA THR A 405 8.45 -3.57 -16.20
C THR A 405 9.41 -2.59 -15.55
N LYS A 406 10.67 -2.98 -15.37
CA LYS A 406 11.72 -2.07 -14.88
C LYS A 406 11.84 -0.80 -15.71
N PHE A 407 11.79 -0.94 -17.03
CA PHE A 407 11.83 0.21 -17.93
C PHE A 407 10.64 1.14 -17.70
N LYS A 408 9.43 0.59 -17.53
CA LYS A 408 8.24 1.39 -17.21
C LYS A 408 8.35 2.11 -15.88
N VAL A 409 8.93 1.49 -14.85
CA VAL A 409 9.15 2.18 -13.56
C VAL A 409 10.13 3.35 -13.70
N VAL A 410 11.22 3.17 -14.46
CA VAL A 410 12.15 4.27 -14.76
C VAL A 410 11.46 5.35 -15.59
N GLN A 411 10.65 4.98 -16.58
CA GLN A 411 9.86 5.93 -17.38
C GLN A 411 8.90 6.73 -16.49
N LEU A 412 8.16 6.08 -15.60
CA LEU A 412 7.26 6.75 -14.64
C LEU A 412 8.03 7.68 -13.72
N PHE A 413 9.20 7.25 -13.22
CA PHE A 413 10.07 8.09 -12.41
C PHE A 413 10.48 9.38 -13.15
N LEU A 414 10.95 9.23 -14.40
CA LEU A 414 11.39 10.34 -15.24
C LEU A 414 10.24 11.27 -15.66
N MET A 415 9.05 10.74 -15.95
CA MET A 415 7.91 11.56 -16.37
C MET A 415 7.39 12.50 -15.27
N ASN A 416 7.53 12.12 -14.00
CA ASN A 416 7.11 12.96 -12.89
C ASN A 416 8.26 13.77 -12.26
N LEU A 417 9.51 13.52 -12.63
CA LEU A 417 10.65 14.32 -12.18
C LEU A 417 10.50 15.81 -12.55
N PRO A 418 10.04 16.18 -13.76
CA PRO A 418 9.71 17.56 -14.10
C PRO A 418 8.70 18.20 -13.14
N LEU A 419 7.66 17.48 -12.70
CA LEU A 419 6.68 18.02 -11.75
C LEU A 419 7.35 18.35 -10.40
N ILE A 420 8.30 17.54 -9.97
CA ILE A 420 9.07 17.77 -8.73
C ILE A 420 10.03 18.95 -8.93
N THR A 421 10.76 19.03 -10.04
CA THR A 421 11.72 20.12 -10.27
C THR A 421 11.05 21.46 -10.54
N LEU A 422 9.86 21.48 -11.15
CA LEU A 422 9.10 22.71 -11.39
C LEU A 422 8.71 23.40 -10.07
N THR A 423 8.46 22.62 -9.01
CA THR A 423 8.24 23.18 -7.67
C THR A 423 9.48 23.86 -7.08
N GLN A 424 10.68 23.46 -7.47
CA GLN A 424 11.92 24.08 -6.98
C GLN A 424 12.29 25.35 -7.76
N ILE A 425 11.98 25.40 -9.07
CA ILE A 425 12.36 26.53 -9.94
C ILE A 425 11.53 27.78 -9.64
N VAL A 426 10.24 27.61 -9.31
CA VAL A 426 9.37 28.74 -8.94
C VAL A 426 9.88 29.48 -7.69
N ASN A 427 10.60 28.79 -6.80
CA ASN A 427 11.19 29.38 -5.58
C ASN A 427 12.32 30.40 -5.84
N LYS A 428 12.79 30.54 -7.10
CA LYS A 428 13.93 31.40 -7.45
C LYS A 428 13.57 32.69 -8.17
N ARG A 429 12.28 33.05 -8.33
CA ARG A 429 11.96 34.39 -8.84
C ARG A 429 12.16 35.40 -7.72
N PRO A 430 13.18 36.27 -7.78
CA PRO A 430 13.32 37.35 -6.81
C PRO A 430 12.08 38.23 -6.92
N CYS A 431 11.48 38.55 -5.77
CA CYS A 431 10.55 39.66 -5.64
C CYS A 431 11.34 40.96 -5.76
N ASP A 432 11.85 41.24 -6.95
CA ASP A 432 12.36 42.57 -7.29
C ASP A 432 11.17 43.36 -7.82
N GLN A 433 10.34 43.89 -6.91
CA GLN A 433 9.45 45.03 -7.11
C GLN A 433 8.98 45.61 -5.78
#